data_AF-I1C9P7-F1
#
_entry.id   AF-I1C9P7-F1
#
_cell.length_a   1.000
_cell.length_b   1.000
_cell.length_c   1.000
_cell.angle_alpha   90.00
_cell.angle_beta   90.00
_cell.angle_gamma   90.00
#
_symmetry.space_group_name_H-M   'P 1'
#
loop_
_entity.id
_entity.type
_entity.pdbx_description
1 polymer ?
#
loop_
_entity_poly.entity_id
_entity_poly.type
_entity_poly.pdbx_seq_one_letter_code
_entity_poly.pdbx_strand_id
1 'polypeptide(L)'
;MSAFSATPQTSLIHSRLSHYINSICDELDTFEKSKIQTTNFLLKFHDDTPMLDMQVARQFASFTFMMIKQFKSLDSLDASKLGKVIKLLENTVVLSAEIDIVELYVQKNKDKTAIFSMLYLISDAIEVCGILFEILSTCKFDKQHISRTLISNCLQFIKNQLDFIVYPFIDLTEDEASLSNSNAQEVYKLIEEAPKLKALVSTFIPNITRFLRRTFHLLEHEELEDDVLVTVAYISMTPFFHDYSEQNTCILLDTDENDTSTFSPYEQLKISALQVLKHVFSAYPRHRRWIFEEILTSLGSLTVMSDKKNYRLHDNQSIHVVSALFMELVQACSALNNSLAYKNWFRKWNIKYQKAQKNNESQKMKLLNDQLLTKAAKAWRMSAETAANSASYFLEFLMSK
;
A
#
# COMPACT_ATOMS: atom_id res chain seq x y z
N MET A 1 34.31 -4.79 23.80
CA MET A 1 35.24 -4.70 22.65
C MET A 1 35.17 -6.02 21.88
N SER A 2 34.35 -6.09 20.84
CA SER A 2 34.45 -7.13 19.81
C SER A 2 34.18 -6.42 18.49
N ALA A 3 35.27 -5.97 17.87
CA ALA A 3 35.24 -5.41 16.53
C ALA A 3 34.81 -6.54 15.59
N PHE A 4 33.55 -6.52 15.16
CA PHE A 4 33.13 -7.26 13.99
C PHE A 4 33.91 -6.67 12.81
N SER A 5 34.91 -7.42 12.33
CA SER A 5 35.58 -7.14 11.07
C SER A 5 34.53 -7.21 9.95
N ALA A 6 34.04 -6.05 9.49
CA ALA A 6 33.17 -5.97 8.34
C ALA A 6 33.90 -6.57 7.13
N THR A 7 33.26 -7.50 6.43
CA THR A 7 33.81 -8.08 5.20
C THR A 7 34.02 -6.97 4.15
N PRO A 8 34.97 -7.10 3.21
CA PRO A 8 35.32 -6.01 2.29
C PRO A 8 34.13 -5.50 1.44
N GLN A 9 33.20 -6.37 1.05
CA GLN A 9 31.95 -5.98 0.37
C GLN A 9 31.01 -5.12 1.24
N THR A 10 31.00 -5.36 2.55
CA THR A 10 30.18 -4.69 3.56
C THR A 10 30.60 -3.23 3.73
N SER A 11 31.91 -2.94 3.64
CA SER A 11 32.41 -1.55 3.60
C SER A 11 32.04 -0.81 2.30
N LEU A 12 31.94 -1.53 1.18
CA LEU A 12 31.74 -0.94 -0.14
C LEU A 12 30.30 -0.44 -0.35
N ILE A 13 29.29 -1.20 0.07
CA ILE A 13 27.88 -0.80 -0.09
C ILE A 13 27.58 0.42 0.79
N HIS A 14 28.06 0.40 2.04
CA HIS A 14 27.94 1.54 2.95
C HIS A 14 28.63 2.78 2.37
N SER A 15 29.88 2.64 1.90
CA SER A 15 30.64 3.73 1.28
C SER A 15 29.94 4.30 0.05
N ARG A 16 29.38 3.43 -0.81
CA ARG A 16 28.61 3.83 -2.00
C ARG A 16 27.35 4.59 -1.64
N LEU A 17 26.53 4.08 -0.72
CA LEU A 17 25.31 4.77 -0.29
C LEU A 17 25.62 6.12 0.38
N SER A 18 26.62 6.15 1.25
CA SER A 18 27.06 7.38 1.91
C SER A 18 27.58 8.42 0.91
N HIS A 19 28.42 7.99 -0.05
CA HIS A 19 28.88 8.86 -1.14
C HIS A 19 27.69 9.39 -1.95
N TYR A 20 26.73 8.53 -2.29
CA TYR A 20 25.56 8.91 -3.06
C TYR A 20 24.69 9.96 -2.35
N ILE A 21 24.40 9.73 -1.07
CA ILE A 21 23.67 10.69 -0.22
C ILE A 21 24.42 12.02 -0.12
N ASN A 22 25.76 11.98 0.05
CA ASN A 22 26.58 13.18 0.10
C ASN A 22 26.52 13.96 -1.22
N SER A 23 26.69 13.29 -2.37
CA SER A 23 26.62 13.95 -3.68
C SER A 23 25.26 14.62 -3.93
N ILE A 24 24.15 13.97 -3.56
CA ILE A 24 22.80 14.55 -3.67
C ILE A 24 22.67 15.79 -2.78
N CYS A 25 23.15 15.71 -1.53
CA CYS A 25 23.09 16.83 -0.59
C CYS A 25 23.99 18.00 -1.01
N ASP A 26 25.18 17.72 -1.53
CA ASP A 26 26.13 18.75 -1.97
C ASP A 26 25.56 19.54 -3.17
N GLU A 27 24.86 18.85 -4.09
CA GLU A 27 24.14 19.50 -5.20
C GLU A 27 22.97 20.35 -4.70
N LEU A 28 22.16 19.81 -3.77
CA LEU A 28 21.07 20.55 -3.13
C LEU A 28 21.57 21.81 -2.42
N ASP A 29 22.64 21.69 -1.62
CA ASP A 29 23.24 22.81 -0.89
C ASP A 29 23.85 23.85 -1.86
N THR A 30 24.33 23.42 -3.03
CA THR A 30 24.80 24.31 -4.10
C THR A 30 23.65 25.08 -4.73
N PHE A 31 22.53 24.42 -5.00
CA PHE A 31 21.30 25.06 -5.48
C PHE A 31 20.74 26.05 -4.45
N GLU A 32 20.67 25.68 -3.17
CA GLU A 32 20.14 26.55 -2.11
C GLU A 32 20.93 27.86 -1.98
N LYS A 33 22.26 27.80 -2.19
CA LYS A 33 23.16 28.97 -2.13
C LYS A 33 23.14 29.83 -3.38
N SER A 34 23.16 29.22 -4.55
CA SER A 34 23.31 29.93 -5.83
C SER A 34 21.98 30.32 -6.47
N LYS A 35 20.90 29.60 -6.15
CA LYS A 35 19.61 29.61 -6.87
C LYS A 35 19.76 29.33 -8.37
N ILE A 36 20.90 28.80 -8.79
CA ILE A 36 21.17 28.39 -10.17
C ILE A 36 20.84 26.91 -10.27
N GLN A 37 19.92 26.58 -11.17
CA GLN A 37 19.64 25.19 -11.53
C GLN A 37 20.88 24.62 -12.22
N THR A 38 21.62 23.78 -11.52
CA THR A 38 22.79 23.09 -12.08
C THR A 38 22.34 22.07 -13.10
N THR A 39 23.05 21.94 -14.22
CA THR A 39 22.81 20.90 -15.26
C THR A 39 23.23 19.50 -14.81
N ASN A 40 23.44 19.28 -13.51
CA ASN A 40 23.73 17.97 -12.98
C ASN A 40 22.48 17.10 -13.08
N PHE A 41 22.67 15.82 -13.39
CA PHE A 41 21.57 14.88 -13.63
C PHE A 41 20.97 14.31 -12.32
N LEU A 42 21.39 14.77 -11.13
CA LEU A 42 20.91 14.20 -9.87
C LEU A 42 19.58 14.80 -9.44
N LEU A 43 19.43 16.13 -9.55
CA LEU A 43 18.20 16.83 -9.24
C LEU A 43 17.42 17.19 -10.50
N LYS A 44 16.11 17.05 -10.42
CA LYS A 44 15.15 17.62 -11.37
C LYS A 44 14.40 18.77 -10.70
N PHE A 45 13.92 19.72 -11.50
CA PHE A 45 13.19 20.86 -11.00
C PHE A 45 11.83 20.95 -11.67
N HIS A 46 10.79 21.17 -10.88
CA HIS A 46 9.46 21.52 -11.33
C HIS A 46 9.03 22.76 -10.56
N ASP A 47 8.74 23.87 -11.26
CA ASP A 47 8.40 25.17 -10.65
C ASP A 47 9.35 25.57 -9.51
N ASP A 48 10.66 25.53 -9.78
CA ASP A 48 11.77 25.80 -8.83
C ASP A 48 11.84 24.88 -7.60
N THR A 49 10.99 23.87 -7.51
CA THR A 49 11.03 22.88 -6.45
C THR A 49 12.00 21.75 -6.82
N PRO A 50 13.05 21.49 -6.01
CA PRO A 50 13.99 20.41 -6.28
C PRO A 50 13.34 19.06 -5.96
N MET A 51 13.54 18.13 -6.89
CA MET A 51 13.12 16.74 -6.83
C MET A 51 14.33 15.85 -7.14
N LEU A 52 14.28 14.60 -6.70
CA LEU A 52 15.29 13.62 -7.10
C LEU A 52 14.97 13.06 -8.48
N ASP A 53 15.95 12.96 -9.37
CA ASP A 53 15.76 12.24 -10.63
C ASP A 53 15.35 10.78 -10.35
N MET A 54 14.42 10.24 -11.14
CA MET A 54 13.88 8.90 -10.90
C MET A 54 14.96 7.80 -11.01
N GLN A 55 15.91 7.89 -11.94
CA GLN A 55 16.98 6.90 -12.01
C GLN A 55 17.85 6.95 -10.75
N VAL A 56 18.04 8.14 -10.21
CA VAL A 56 18.78 8.37 -8.97
C VAL A 56 18.01 7.86 -7.76
N ALA A 57 16.69 8.09 -7.71
CA ALA A 57 15.80 7.53 -6.69
C ALA A 57 15.82 6.00 -6.68
N ARG A 58 15.76 5.35 -7.85
CA ARG A 58 15.85 3.88 -7.99
C ARG A 58 17.19 3.33 -7.51
N GLN A 59 18.30 3.98 -7.85
CA GLN A 59 19.63 3.58 -7.38
C GLN A 59 19.76 3.74 -5.87
N PHE A 60 19.31 4.87 -5.33
CA PHE A 60 19.26 5.12 -3.90
C PHE A 60 18.43 4.05 -3.18
N ALA A 61 17.24 3.73 -3.68
CA ALA A 61 16.37 2.68 -3.12
C ALA A 61 17.05 1.31 -3.15
N SER A 62 17.69 0.95 -4.26
CA SER A 62 18.41 -0.33 -4.40
C SER A 62 19.55 -0.45 -3.38
N PHE A 63 20.39 0.58 -3.25
CA PHE A 63 21.47 0.56 -2.26
C PHE A 63 20.95 0.54 -0.82
N THR A 64 19.88 1.29 -0.55
CA THR A 64 19.20 1.31 0.75
C THR A 64 18.66 -0.08 1.09
N PHE A 65 17.98 -0.74 0.16
CA PHE A 65 17.48 -2.11 0.34
C PHE A 65 18.60 -3.12 0.57
N MET A 66 19.70 -3.03 -0.19
CA MET A 66 20.88 -3.88 0.01
C MET A 66 21.48 -3.70 1.40
N MET A 67 21.58 -2.45 1.88
CA MET A 67 22.03 -2.14 3.23
C MET A 67 21.10 -2.74 4.27
N ILE A 68 19.80 -2.52 4.16
CA ILE A 68 18.83 -3.02 5.15
C ILE A 68 18.84 -4.55 5.20
N LYS A 69 18.92 -5.23 4.04
CA LYS A 69 19.00 -6.69 3.98
C LYS A 69 20.24 -7.25 4.68
N GLN A 70 21.38 -6.56 4.58
CA GLN A 70 22.65 -7.02 5.15
C GLN A 70 22.82 -6.63 6.63
N PHE A 71 22.44 -5.42 7.00
CA PHE A 71 22.76 -4.83 8.31
C PHE A 71 21.55 -4.70 9.25
N LYS A 72 20.32 -4.82 8.71
CA LYS A 72 19.05 -4.60 9.43
C LYS A 72 18.91 -3.23 10.10
N SER A 73 19.76 -2.27 9.73
CA SER A 73 19.80 -0.93 10.30
C SER A 73 20.45 0.04 9.31
N LEU A 74 20.05 1.31 9.39
CA LEU A 74 20.66 2.45 8.69
C LEU A 74 21.35 3.42 9.67
N ASP A 75 21.52 3.05 10.95
CA ASP A 75 22.01 3.95 12.02
C ASP A 75 23.42 4.49 11.78
N SER A 76 24.18 3.88 10.87
CA SER A 76 25.54 4.32 10.51
C SER A 76 25.56 5.48 9.51
N LEU A 77 24.41 5.85 8.95
CA LEU A 77 24.28 6.95 8.00
C LEU A 77 23.93 8.27 8.71
N ASP A 78 24.29 9.38 8.09
CA ASP A 78 23.90 10.72 8.57
C ASP A 78 22.38 10.90 8.41
N ALA A 79 21.67 10.89 9.54
CA ALA A 79 20.21 11.01 9.60
C ALA A 79 19.70 12.35 9.01
N SER A 80 20.47 13.43 9.14
CA SER A 80 20.09 14.73 8.58
C SER A 80 20.16 14.71 7.06
N LYS A 81 21.24 14.16 6.49
CA LYS A 81 21.36 14.04 5.02
C LYS A 81 20.36 13.07 4.42
N LEU A 82 20.12 11.95 5.11
CA LEU A 82 19.09 10.99 4.71
C LEU A 82 17.69 11.65 4.74
N GLY A 83 17.40 12.47 5.75
CA GLY A 83 16.18 13.28 5.81
C GLY A 83 16.02 14.24 4.63
N LYS A 84 17.10 14.90 4.19
CA LYS A 84 17.09 15.75 2.98
C LYS A 84 16.74 14.96 1.72
N VAL A 85 17.32 13.76 1.53
CA VAL A 85 17.01 12.89 0.39
C VAL A 85 15.56 12.42 0.43
N ILE A 86 15.05 12.02 1.60
CA ILE A 86 13.64 11.67 1.79
C ILE A 86 12.73 12.86 1.47
N LYS A 87 13.14 14.09 1.82
CA LYS A 87 12.38 15.30 1.48
C LYS A 87 12.32 15.55 -0.02
N LEU A 88 13.42 15.34 -0.76
CA LEU A 88 13.42 15.45 -2.22
C LEU A 88 12.49 14.43 -2.89
N LEU A 89 12.40 13.21 -2.33
CA LEU A 89 11.44 12.21 -2.75
C LEU A 89 9.99 12.65 -2.42
N GLU A 90 9.74 13.13 -1.20
CA GLU A 90 8.43 13.65 -0.80
C GLU A 90 7.96 14.79 -1.72
N ASN A 91 8.85 15.68 -2.15
CA ASN A 91 8.50 16.77 -3.06
C ASN A 91 7.88 16.26 -4.38
N THR A 92 8.39 15.16 -4.94
CA THR A 92 7.80 14.53 -6.14
C THR A 92 6.35 14.12 -5.91
N VAL A 93 6.05 13.59 -4.73
CA VAL A 93 4.69 13.16 -4.35
C VAL A 93 3.78 14.37 -4.12
N VAL A 94 4.26 15.40 -3.41
CA VAL A 94 3.47 16.59 -3.09
C VAL A 94 3.10 17.37 -4.36
N LEU A 95 4.04 17.53 -5.30
CA LEU A 95 3.80 18.23 -6.56
C LEU A 95 2.78 17.53 -7.47
N SER A 96 2.62 16.21 -7.31
CA SER A 96 1.72 15.38 -8.11
C SER A 96 0.42 15.02 -7.39
N ALA A 97 0.26 15.43 -6.12
CA ALA A 97 -0.86 15.07 -5.25
C ALA A 97 -2.22 15.39 -5.88
N GLU A 98 -2.37 16.58 -6.45
CA GLU A 98 -3.66 17.12 -6.92
C GLU A 98 -3.82 17.06 -8.44
N ILE A 99 -2.94 16.35 -9.15
CA ILE A 99 -3.02 16.24 -10.60
C ILE A 99 -4.16 15.31 -10.99
N ASP A 100 -5.28 15.89 -11.43
CA ASP A 100 -6.32 15.21 -12.22
C ASP A 100 -6.00 15.39 -13.71
N ILE A 101 -5.52 14.32 -14.36
CA ILE A 101 -5.12 14.35 -15.78
C ILE A 101 -6.29 14.72 -16.71
N VAL A 102 -7.51 14.30 -16.39
CA VAL A 102 -8.69 14.58 -17.23
C VAL A 102 -9.05 16.06 -17.14
N GLU A 103 -9.05 16.62 -15.92
CA GLU A 103 -9.29 18.05 -15.73
C GLU A 103 -8.18 18.89 -16.38
N LEU A 104 -6.92 18.51 -16.19
CA LEU A 104 -5.75 19.20 -16.75
C LEU A 104 -5.78 19.23 -18.28
N TYR A 105 -6.27 18.16 -18.91
CA TYR A 105 -6.43 18.08 -20.37
C TYR A 105 -7.44 19.10 -20.89
N VAL A 106 -8.53 19.33 -20.15
CA VAL A 106 -9.51 20.37 -20.47
C VAL A 106 -8.91 21.76 -20.25
N GLN A 107 -8.28 21.99 -19.09
CA GLN A 107 -7.71 23.30 -18.73
C GLN A 107 -6.59 23.75 -19.68
N LYS A 108 -5.80 22.82 -20.21
CA LYS A 108 -4.70 23.11 -21.16
C LYS A 108 -5.12 23.11 -22.63
N ASN A 109 -6.42 23.28 -22.93
CA ASN A 109 -6.95 23.30 -24.30
C ASN A 109 -6.53 22.06 -25.12
N LYS A 110 -6.55 20.88 -24.51
CA LYS A 110 -6.22 19.59 -25.15
C LYS A 110 -4.75 19.47 -25.62
N ASP A 111 -3.82 20.15 -24.95
CA ASP A 111 -2.38 20.00 -25.20
C ASP A 111 -1.87 18.61 -24.79
N LYS A 112 -1.54 17.79 -25.79
CA LYS A 112 -1.01 16.43 -25.59
C LYS A 112 0.33 16.41 -24.85
N THR A 113 1.20 17.39 -25.09
CA THR A 113 2.56 17.39 -24.55
C THR A 113 2.57 17.59 -23.04
N ALA A 114 1.73 18.51 -22.55
CA ALA A 114 1.52 18.75 -21.13
C ALA A 114 1.03 17.48 -20.41
N ILE A 115 0.05 16.76 -20.99
CA ILE A 115 -0.46 15.51 -20.42
C ILE A 115 0.61 14.44 -20.35
N PHE A 116 1.42 14.31 -21.39
CA PHE A 116 2.47 13.29 -21.43
C PHE A 116 3.51 13.56 -20.33
N SER A 117 3.93 14.81 -20.17
CA SER A 117 4.84 15.22 -19.09
C SER A 117 4.25 14.95 -17.70
N MET A 118 2.97 15.25 -17.48
CA MET A 118 2.32 15.02 -16.19
C MET A 118 2.12 13.53 -15.89
N LEU A 119 1.85 12.69 -16.89
CA LEU A 119 1.80 11.23 -16.71
C LEU A 119 3.14 10.64 -16.29
N TYR A 120 4.26 11.14 -16.84
CA TYR A 120 5.59 10.76 -16.37
C TYR A 120 5.83 11.18 -14.92
N LEU A 121 5.41 12.39 -14.54
CA LEU A 121 5.53 12.87 -13.16
C LEU A 121 4.70 12.03 -12.18
N ILE A 122 3.46 11.68 -12.54
CA ILE A 122 2.60 10.78 -11.75
C ILE A 122 3.22 9.40 -11.63
N SER A 123 3.70 8.83 -12.74
CA SER A 123 4.38 7.53 -12.72
C SER A 123 5.58 7.54 -11.76
N ASP A 124 6.38 8.62 -11.84
CA ASP A 124 7.52 8.80 -10.97
C ASP A 124 7.08 8.87 -9.49
N ALA A 125 6.03 9.63 -9.19
CA ALA A 125 5.50 9.77 -7.84
C ALA A 125 4.91 8.48 -7.26
N ILE A 126 4.25 7.63 -8.06
CA ILE A 126 3.73 6.31 -7.62
C ILE A 126 4.91 5.42 -7.20
N GLU A 127 5.98 5.38 -7.99
CA GLU A 127 7.15 4.58 -7.64
C GLU A 127 7.88 5.15 -6.41
N VAL A 128 8.01 6.48 -6.32
CA VAL A 128 8.57 7.15 -5.14
C VAL A 128 7.76 6.83 -3.87
N CYS A 129 6.43 6.80 -3.92
CA CYS A 129 5.60 6.37 -2.79
C CYS A 129 5.98 4.95 -2.32
N GLY A 130 6.18 4.03 -3.27
CA GLY A 130 6.65 2.67 -2.97
C GLY A 130 8.02 2.63 -2.31
N ILE A 131 8.97 3.44 -2.78
CA ILE A 131 10.31 3.58 -2.19
C ILE A 131 10.23 4.13 -0.76
N LEU A 132 9.48 5.21 -0.56
CA LEU A 132 9.29 5.86 0.73
C LEU A 132 8.68 4.90 1.76
N PHE A 133 7.62 4.17 1.38
CA PHE A 133 6.99 3.21 2.29
C PHE A 133 7.87 2.00 2.58
N GLU A 134 8.68 1.55 1.61
CA GLU A 134 9.68 0.52 1.86
C GLU A 134 10.76 0.97 2.86
N ILE A 135 11.19 2.23 2.76
CA ILE A 135 12.12 2.85 3.71
C ILE A 135 11.48 2.96 5.10
N LEU A 136 10.27 3.52 5.20
CA LEU A 136 9.54 3.70 6.46
C LEU A 136 9.22 2.36 7.14
N SER A 137 8.81 1.34 6.37
CA SER A 137 8.44 0.04 6.94
C SER A 137 9.61 -0.74 7.50
N THR A 138 10.84 -0.48 7.01
CA THR A 138 12.00 -1.33 7.31
C THR A 138 13.03 -0.65 8.20
N CYS A 139 13.00 0.67 8.33
CA CYS A 139 13.99 1.44 9.08
C CYS A 139 13.36 2.15 10.26
N LYS A 140 14.03 2.07 11.42
CA LYS A 140 13.66 2.87 12.59
C LYS A 140 14.30 4.24 12.44
N PHE A 141 13.51 5.23 12.05
CA PHE A 141 13.99 6.60 11.95
C PHE A 141 13.79 7.37 13.25
N ASP A 142 14.72 8.28 13.54
CA ASP A 142 14.40 9.38 14.44
C ASP A 142 13.38 10.28 13.75
N LYS A 143 12.20 10.42 14.35
CA LYS A 143 11.05 11.18 13.83
C LYS A 143 11.38 12.67 13.60
N GLN A 144 12.53 13.15 14.07
CA GLN A 144 12.99 14.53 13.89
C GLN A 144 13.38 14.88 12.44
N HIS A 145 13.84 13.92 11.65
CA HIS A 145 14.38 14.18 10.30
C HIS A 145 13.42 13.82 9.15
N ILE A 146 12.20 13.40 9.48
CA ILE A 146 11.17 13.03 8.52
C ILE A 146 9.97 13.96 8.69
N SER A 147 9.38 14.39 7.57
CA SER A 147 8.15 15.17 7.56
C SER A 147 7.01 14.41 8.27
N ARG A 148 6.32 15.08 9.20
CA ARG A 148 5.17 14.49 9.91
C ARG A 148 4.03 14.12 8.97
N THR A 149 3.91 14.83 7.85
CA THR A 149 2.87 14.63 6.85
C THR A 149 3.30 13.67 5.73
N LEU A 150 4.48 13.04 5.83
CA LEU A 150 4.99 12.17 4.75
C LEU A 150 4.02 11.03 4.42
N ILE A 151 3.56 10.32 5.47
CA ILE A 151 2.65 9.18 5.31
C ILE A 151 1.31 9.63 4.73
N SER A 152 0.74 10.73 5.24
CA SER A 152 -0.53 11.27 4.76
C SER A 152 -0.43 11.76 3.31
N ASN A 153 0.67 12.42 2.94
CA ASN A 153 0.92 12.91 1.58
C ASN A 153 0.96 11.75 0.57
N CYS A 154 1.70 10.68 0.87
CA CYS A 154 1.77 9.49 0.01
C CYS A 154 0.41 8.78 -0.12
N LEU A 155 -0.31 8.59 0.99
CA LEU A 155 -1.61 7.94 0.97
C LEU A 155 -2.64 8.78 0.19
N GLN A 156 -2.67 10.09 0.42
CA GLN A 156 -3.58 10.98 -0.29
C GLN A 156 -3.28 11.00 -1.79
N PHE A 157 -2.00 11.04 -2.18
CA PHE A 157 -1.61 10.94 -3.58
C PHE A 157 -2.11 9.61 -4.19
N ILE A 158 -1.85 8.46 -3.56
CA ILE A 158 -2.30 7.16 -4.06
C ILE A 158 -3.83 7.09 -4.16
N LYS A 159 -4.55 7.62 -3.16
CA LYS A 159 -6.01 7.73 -3.19
C LYS A 159 -6.46 8.55 -4.41
N ASN A 160 -5.87 9.72 -4.62
CA ASN A 160 -6.21 10.59 -5.74
C ASN A 160 -5.93 9.92 -7.10
N GLN A 161 -4.80 9.24 -7.26
CA GLN A 161 -4.49 8.55 -8.52
C GLN A 161 -5.42 7.36 -8.78
N LEU A 162 -5.89 6.69 -7.72
CA LEU A 162 -6.94 5.69 -7.85
C LEU A 162 -8.26 6.33 -8.33
N ASP A 163 -8.69 7.41 -7.68
CA ASP A 163 -9.95 8.12 -7.96
C ASP A 163 -9.96 8.83 -9.34
N PHE A 164 -8.83 9.42 -9.77
CA PHE A 164 -8.75 10.26 -10.97
C PHE A 164 -8.32 9.52 -12.24
N ILE A 165 -7.56 8.42 -12.11
CA ILE A 165 -7.01 7.71 -13.28
C ILE A 165 -7.44 6.25 -13.30
N VAL A 166 -7.16 5.51 -12.22
CA VAL A 166 -7.34 4.05 -12.23
C VAL A 166 -8.81 3.68 -12.37
N TYR A 167 -9.68 4.15 -11.49
CA TYR A 167 -11.10 3.79 -11.52
C TYR A 167 -11.83 4.35 -12.74
N PRO A 168 -11.65 5.64 -13.12
CA PRO A 168 -12.29 6.16 -14.32
C PRO A 168 -11.94 5.35 -15.56
N PHE A 169 -10.68 4.89 -15.73
CA PHE A 169 -10.27 4.10 -16.90
C PHE A 169 -10.67 2.63 -16.82
N ILE A 170 -10.81 2.05 -15.63
CA ILE A 170 -11.31 0.68 -15.46
C ILE A 170 -12.80 0.61 -15.79
N ASP A 171 -13.56 1.61 -15.34
CA ASP A 171 -15.02 1.65 -15.53
C ASP A 171 -15.43 2.13 -16.93
N LEU A 172 -14.48 2.50 -17.81
CA LEU A 172 -14.79 2.81 -19.21
C LEU A 172 -15.31 1.55 -19.91
N THR A 173 -16.63 1.45 -20.06
CA THR A 173 -17.29 0.46 -20.91
C THR A 173 -17.63 1.06 -22.27
N GLU A 174 -17.55 0.24 -23.33
CA GLU A 174 -17.91 0.66 -24.68
C GLU A 174 -19.40 1.09 -24.79
N ASP A 175 -20.28 0.53 -23.94
CA ASP A 175 -21.73 0.74 -23.98
C ASP A 175 -22.24 1.94 -23.16
N GLU A 176 -21.61 2.29 -22.02
CA GLU A 176 -21.98 3.48 -21.22
C GLU A 176 -21.28 4.78 -21.70
N ALA A 177 -20.56 4.67 -22.82
CA ALA A 177 -19.76 5.70 -23.45
C ALA A 177 -20.50 6.99 -23.84
N SER A 178 -21.83 7.02 -23.77
CA SER A 178 -22.67 8.08 -24.31
C SER A 178 -23.15 9.12 -23.29
N LEU A 179 -22.98 8.93 -21.98
CA LEU A 179 -23.72 9.73 -21.00
C LEU A 179 -22.93 10.46 -19.89
N SER A 180 -21.64 10.19 -19.62
CA SER A 180 -21.03 10.81 -18.42
C SER A 180 -19.57 11.27 -18.46
N ASN A 181 -18.69 10.81 -19.37
CA ASN A 181 -17.30 11.30 -19.32
C ASN A 181 -16.53 11.33 -20.65
N SER A 182 -17.01 12.14 -21.62
CA SER A 182 -16.34 12.34 -22.92
C SER A 182 -14.86 12.73 -22.82
N ASN A 183 -14.46 13.50 -21.80
CA ASN A 183 -13.07 13.94 -21.65
C ASN A 183 -12.13 12.80 -21.22
N ALA A 184 -12.59 11.93 -20.30
CA ALA A 184 -11.81 10.78 -19.86
C ALA A 184 -11.55 9.80 -21.02
N GLN A 185 -12.54 9.63 -21.91
CA GLN A 185 -12.37 8.82 -23.13
C GLN A 185 -11.40 9.42 -24.13
N GLU A 186 -11.40 10.75 -24.31
CA GLU A 186 -10.41 11.40 -25.17
C GLU A 186 -8.99 11.16 -24.65
N VAL A 187 -8.78 11.36 -23.34
CA VAL A 187 -7.48 11.07 -22.70
C VAL A 187 -7.10 9.61 -22.84
N TYR A 188 -8.04 8.69 -22.61
CA TYR A 188 -7.81 7.25 -22.77
C TYR A 188 -7.31 6.92 -24.17
N LYS A 189 -7.99 7.41 -25.22
CA LYS A 189 -7.60 7.20 -26.62
C LYS A 189 -6.23 7.80 -26.93
N LEU A 190 -5.93 8.99 -26.39
CA LEU A 190 -4.61 9.61 -26.56
C LEU A 190 -3.47 8.76 -25.98
N ILE A 191 -3.71 8.11 -24.83
CA ILE A 191 -2.74 7.21 -24.20
C ILE A 191 -2.64 5.90 -25.00
N GLU A 192 -3.77 5.36 -25.46
CA GLU A 192 -3.85 4.14 -26.26
C GLU A 192 -3.08 4.27 -27.59
N GLU A 193 -3.18 5.41 -28.27
CA GLU A 193 -2.43 5.71 -29.50
C GLU A 193 -0.92 5.85 -29.27
N ALA A 194 -0.49 6.08 -28.03
CA ALA A 194 0.91 6.33 -27.67
C ALA A 194 1.53 5.12 -26.93
N PRO A 195 2.21 4.18 -27.63
CA PRO A 195 2.62 2.89 -27.06
C PRO A 195 3.54 3.02 -25.83
N LYS A 196 4.40 4.04 -25.80
CA LYS A 196 5.27 4.32 -24.64
C LYS A 196 4.50 4.74 -23.40
N LEU A 197 3.40 5.49 -23.58
CA LEU A 197 2.56 5.95 -22.47
C LEU A 197 1.60 4.86 -22.03
N LYS A 198 1.05 4.07 -22.96
CA LYS A 198 0.31 2.86 -22.63
C LYS A 198 1.15 1.95 -21.72
N ALA A 199 2.40 1.68 -22.11
CA ALA A 199 3.32 0.87 -21.31
C ALA A 199 3.70 1.53 -19.97
N LEU A 200 3.70 2.86 -19.87
CA LEU A 200 3.93 3.58 -18.61
C LEU A 200 2.72 3.42 -17.68
N VAL A 201 1.53 3.68 -18.19
CA VAL A 201 0.26 3.66 -17.45
C VAL A 201 -0.08 2.25 -16.98
N SER A 202 0.24 1.21 -17.76
CA SER A 202 0.08 -0.19 -17.33
C SER A 202 0.91 -0.55 -16.08
N THR A 203 1.92 0.23 -15.72
CA THR A 203 2.68 0.03 -14.46
C THR A 203 2.01 0.61 -13.22
N PHE A 204 0.95 1.42 -13.37
CA PHE A 204 0.34 2.14 -12.24
C PHE A 204 -0.26 1.16 -11.23
N ILE A 205 -1.10 0.22 -11.69
CA ILE A 205 -1.72 -0.79 -10.82
C ILE A 205 -0.67 -1.69 -10.15
N PRO A 206 0.32 -2.26 -10.84
CA PRO A 206 1.42 -3.01 -10.21
C PRO A 206 2.17 -2.22 -9.13
N ASN A 207 2.48 -0.94 -9.38
CA ASN A 207 3.21 -0.11 -8.43
C ASN A 207 2.36 0.28 -7.22
N ILE A 208 1.08 0.61 -7.41
CA ILE A 208 0.11 0.83 -6.32
C ILE A 208 -0.06 -0.46 -5.49
N THR A 209 -0.12 -1.62 -6.15
CA THR A 209 -0.18 -2.93 -5.48
C THR A 209 1.05 -3.16 -4.62
N ARG A 210 2.25 -2.83 -5.12
CA ARG A 210 3.49 -2.89 -4.33
C ARG A 210 3.44 -1.93 -3.14
N PHE A 211 2.96 -0.70 -3.33
CA PHE A 211 2.75 0.27 -2.26
C PHE A 211 1.81 -0.25 -1.16
N LEU A 212 0.69 -0.89 -1.51
CA LEU A 212 -0.23 -1.48 -0.54
C LEU A 212 0.43 -2.61 0.27
N ARG A 213 1.23 -3.46 -0.37
CA ARG A 213 2.00 -4.49 0.36
C ARG A 213 2.99 -3.88 1.35
N ARG A 214 3.61 -2.74 1.03
CA ARG A 214 4.48 -2.00 1.96
C ARG A 214 3.68 -1.32 3.07
N THR A 215 2.50 -0.79 2.75
CA THR A 215 1.56 -0.22 3.72
C THR A 215 1.13 -1.27 4.75
N PHE A 216 0.81 -2.49 4.30
CA PHE A 216 0.54 -3.61 5.19
C PHE A 216 1.70 -3.86 6.16
N HIS A 217 2.93 -3.91 5.65
CA HIS A 217 4.11 -4.14 6.49
C HIS A 217 4.34 -3.01 7.51
N LEU A 218 4.09 -1.75 7.13
CA LEU A 218 4.14 -0.61 8.05
C LEU A 218 3.11 -0.75 9.18
N LEU A 219 1.86 -1.11 8.86
CA LEU A 219 0.78 -1.31 9.84
C LEU A 219 1.04 -2.48 10.80
N GLU A 220 1.88 -3.44 10.45
CA GLU A 220 2.28 -4.53 11.37
C GLU A 220 3.31 -4.07 12.42
N HIS A 221 3.97 -2.93 12.22
CA HIS A 221 5.12 -2.50 13.00
C HIS A 221 4.95 -1.13 13.66
N GLU A 222 4.10 -0.27 13.11
CA GLU A 222 3.83 1.07 13.63
C GLU A 222 2.33 1.30 13.87
N GLU A 223 2.01 1.93 15.00
CA GLU A 223 0.66 2.45 15.26
C GLU A 223 0.52 3.80 14.54
N LEU A 224 -0.47 3.90 13.66
CA LEU A 224 -0.75 5.11 12.88
C LEU A 224 -1.93 5.89 13.49
N GLU A 225 -2.01 7.17 13.15
CA GLU A 225 -3.09 8.07 13.58
C GLU A 225 -4.43 7.70 12.91
N ASP A 226 -5.55 8.07 13.55
CA ASP A 226 -6.89 7.64 13.12
C ASP A 226 -7.27 8.16 11.72
N ASP A 227 -6.87 9.38 11.38
CA ASP A 227 -7.07 9.99 10.06
C ASP A 227 -6.30 9.24 8.95
N VAL A 228 -5.07 8.82 9.25
CA VAL A 228 -4.25 7.98 8.36
C VAL A 228 -4.92 6.62 8.14
N LEU A 229 -5.45 6.01 9.21
CA LEU A 229 -6.15 4.72 9.12
C LEU A 229 -7.44 4.80 8.30
N VAL A 230 -8.18 5.89 8.40
CA VAL A 230 -9.37 6.15 7.57
C VAL A 230 -8.99 6.19 6.09
N THR A 231 -7.94 6.93 5.73
CA THR A 231 -7.46 6.99 4.33
C THR A 231 -6.97 5.63 3.83
N VAL A 232 -6.21 4.88 4.64
CA VAL A 232 -5.78 3.52 4.32
C VAL A 232 -6.98 2.60 4.07
N ALA A 233 -7.98 2.65 4.94
CA ALA A 233 -9.19 1.84 4.82
C ALA A 233 -9.96 2.19 3.55
N TYR A 234 -10.13 3.47 3.23
CA TYR A 234 -10.74 3.93 1.98
C TYR A 234 -10.01 3.34 0.75
N ILE A 235 -8.70 3.57 0.65
CA ILE A 235 -7.87 3.02 -0.45
C ILE A 235 -8.03 1.50 -0.57
N SER A 236 -8.19 0.81 0.56
CA SER A 236 -8.26 -0.65 0.60
C SER A 236 -9.64 -1.21 0.29
N MET A 237 -10.72 -0.46 0.47
CA MET A 237 -12.09 -0.92 0.20
C MET A 237 -12.60 -0.51 -1.19
N THR A 238 -12.18 0.64 -1.72
CA THR A 238 -12.69 1.18 -2.99
C THR A 238 -12.48 0.27 -4.21
N PRO A 239 -11.36 -0.47 -4.37
CA PRO A 239 -11.15 -1.37 -5.52
C PRO A 239 -12.25 -2.43 -5.71
N PHE A 240 -13.00 -2.78 -4.66
CA PHE A 240 -14.06 -3.78 -4.72
C PHE A 240 -15.37 -3.27 -5.34
N PHE A 241 -15.50 -1.95 -5.56
CA PHE A 241 -16.70 -1.35 -6.15
C PHE A 241 -16.61 -1.11 -7.65
N HIS A 242 -15.40 -1.21 -8.22
CA HIS A 242 -15.13 -0.97 -9.64
C HIS A 242 -15.01 -2.28 -10.42
N ASP A 243 -15.63 -2.31 -11.60
CA ASP A 243 -15.85 -3.52 -12.38
C ASP A 243 -14.73 -3.75 -13.39
N TYR A 244 -13.97 -4.83 -13.19
CA TYR A 244 -13.12 -5.39 -14.22
C TYR A 244 -13.79 -6.66 -14.75
N SER A 245 -14.24 -6.62 -16.00
CA SER A 245 -14.67 -7.80 -16.75
C SER A 245 -13.46 -8.34 -17.52
N GLU A 246 -13.23 -9.66 -17.52
CA GLU A 246 -12.19 -10.33 -18.33
C GLU A 246 -12.32 -10.05 -19.84
N GLN A 247 -13.45 -9.49 -20.27
CA GLN A 247 -13.73 -9.09 -21.65
C GLN A 247 -13.33 -7.64 -21.98
N ASN A 248 -12.98 -6.82 -20.99
CA ASN A 248 -12.60 -5.41 -21.20
C ASN A 248 -11.08 -5.28 -21.38
N THR A 249 -10.64 -4.87 -22.57
CA THR A 249 -9.26 -4.47 -22.83
C THR A 249 -9.00 -3.06 -22.28
N CYS A 250 -8.44 -2.97 -21.07
CA CYS A 250 -8.08 -1.69 -20.45
C CYS A 250 -6.58 -1.38 -20.65
N ILE A 251 -6.22 -0.13 -21.01
CA ILE A 251 -4.81 0.31 -21.13
C ILE A 251 -3.98 0.10 -19.86
N LEU A 252 -4.62 0.02 -18.69
CA LEU A 252 -3.98 -0.21 -17.40
C LEU A 252 -3.57 -1.68 -17.18
N LEU A 253 -4.05 -2.60 -18.02
CA LEU A 253 -4.05 -4.04 -17.78
C LEU A 253 -3.40 -4.83 -18.92
N ASP A 254 -2.36 -4.27 -19.55
CA ASP A 254 -1.64 -4.88 -20.67
C ASP A 254 -1.14 -6.30 -20.31
N THR A 255 -1.98 -7.30 -20.56
CA THR A 255 -1.69 -8.72 -20.44
C THR A 255 -1.43 -9.25 -21.82
N ASP A 256 -0.28 -9.89 -22.02
CA ASP A 256 -0.03 -10.66 -23.23
C ASP A 256 -1.20 -11.66 -23.41
N GLU A 257 -1.89 -11.62 -24.55
CA GLU A 257 -3.05 -12.48 -24.87
C GLU A 257 -2.75 -13.99 -24.74
N ASN A 258 -1.48 -14.36 -24.65
CA ASN A 258 -0.99 -15.73 -24.51
C ASN A 258 -0.85 -16.21 -23.05
N ASP A 259 -0.93 -15.33 -22.04
CA ASP A 259 -0.73 -15.70 -20.64
C ASP A 259 -2.06 -15.86 -19.89
N THR A 260 -2.79 -16.91 -20.25
CA THR A 260 -4.05 -17.34 -19.61
C THR A 260 -3.89 -17.85 -18.17
N SER A 261 -2.68 -17.79 -17.61
CA SER A 261 -2.33 -18.39 -16.31
C SER A 261 -2.02 -17.37 -15.20
N THR A 262 -1.88 -16.09 -15.54
CA THR A 262 -1.46 -15.05 -14.59
C THR A 262 -2.64 -14.21 -14.13
N PHE A 263 -2.84 -14.13 -12.80
CA PHE A 263 -3.83 -13.23 -12.18
C PHE A 263 -3.68 -11.80 -12.72
N SER A 264 -4.79 -11.19 -13.17
CA SER A 264 -4.77 -9.82 -13.70
C SER A 264 -4.15 -8.85 -12.68
N PRO A 265 -3.45 -7.79 -13.11
CA PRO A 265 -2.88 -6.80 -12.19
C PRO A 265 -3.93 -6.20 -11.24
N TYR A 266 -5.16 -6.04 -11.72
CA TYR A 266 -6.26 -5.54 -10.89
C TYR A 266 -6.73 -6.54 -9.83
N GLU A 267 -6.75 -7.84 -10.16
CA GLU A 267 -7.04 -8.89 -9.18
C GLU A 267 -5.97 -8.91 -8.07
N GLN A 268 -4.69 -8.71 -8.44
CA GLN A 268 -3.60 -8.60 -7.47
C GLN A 268 -3.71 -7.36 -6.58
N LEU A 269 -4.22 -6.24 -7.12
CA LEU A 269 -4.56 -5.05 -6.36
C LEU A 269 -5.66 -5.37 -5.34
N LYS A 270 -6.77 -6.00 -5.76
CA LYS A 270 -7.87 -6.42 -4.86
C LYS A 270 -7.37 -7.33 -3.75
N ILE A 271 -6.52 -8.32 -4.06
CA ILE A 271 -5.95 -9.22 -3.05
C ILE A 271 -5.11 -8.44 -2.02
N SER A 272 -4.24 -7.53 -2.49
CA SER A 272 -3.37 -6.74 -1.60
C SER A 272 -4.17 -5.74 -0.77
N ALA A 273 -5.20 -5.13 -1.36
CA ALA A 273 -6.16 -4.26 -0.69
C ALA A 273 -6.97 -5.02 0.38
N LEU A 274 -7.41 -6.25 0.10
CA LEU A 274 -8.09 -7.10 1.08
C LEU A 274 -7.21 -7.38 2.29
N GLN A 275 -5.91 -7.65 2.08
CA GLN A 275 -4.97 -7.90 3.17
C GLN A 275 -4.85 -6.70 4.10
N VAL A 276 -4.68 -5.49 3.54
CA VAL A 276 -4.63 -4.24 4.29
C VAL A 276 -5.94 -4.00 5.02
N LEU A 277 -7.08 -4.11 4.33
CA LEU A 277 -8.40 -3.89 4.93
C LEU A 277 -8.68 -4.86 6.07
N LYS A 278 -8.38 -6.15 5.91
CA LYS A 278 -8.51 -7.16 6.97
C LYS A 278 -7.68 -6.82 8.19
N HIS A 279 -6.45 -6.35 7.99
CA HIS A 279 -5.58 -5.95 9.11
C HIS A 279 -6.10 -4.71 9.82
N VAL A 280 -6.51 -3.67 9.08
CA VAL A 280 -7.11 -2.48 9.70
C VAL A 280 -8.37 -2.87 10.48
N PHE A 281 -9.23 -3.69 9.88
CA PHE A 281 -10.47 -4.16 10.48
C PHE A 281 -10.24 -5.01 11.72
N SER A 282 -9.25 -5.91 11.72
CA SER A 282 -8.94 -6.76 12.86
C SER A 282 -8.24 -5.99 13.98
N ALA A 283 -7.26 -5.14 13.65
CA ALA A 283 -6.39 -4.44 14.58
C ALA A 283 -7.05 -3.20 15.23
N TYR A 284 -7.99 -2.54 14.53
CA TYR A 284 -8.61 -1.29 14.99
C TYR A 284 -10.14 -1.41 15.12
N PRO A 285 -10.66 -1.97 16.24
CA PRO A 285 -12.10 -2.19 16.44
C PRO A 285 -12.98 -0.95 16.31
N ARG A 286 -12.45 0.24 16.62
CA ARG A 286 -13.18 1.52 16.55
C ARG A 286 -13.60 1.88 15.13
N HIS A 287 -12.81 1.49 14.13
CA HIS A 287 -13.04 1.82 12.72
C HIS A 287 -13.97 0.84 12.00
N ARG A 288 -14.27 -0.33 12.60
CA ARG A 288 -15.08 -1.38 11.97
C ARG A 288 -16.47 -0.92 11.54
N ARG A 289 -17.11 -0.14 12.42
CA ARG A 289 -18.46 0.38 12.16
C ARG A 289 -18.47 1.28 10.94
N TRP A 290 -17.57 2.26 10.91
CA TRP A 290 -17.42 3.18 9.79
C TRP A 290 -17.09 2.44 8.50
N ILE A 291 -16.14 1.49 8.51
CA ILE A 291 -15.81 0.66 7.33
C ILE A 291 -17.05 -0.05 6.79
N PHE A 292 -17.87 -0.64 7.66
CA PHE A 292 -19.11 -1.29 7.22
C PHE A 292 -20.14 -0.31 6.68
N GLU A 293 -20.33 0.86 7.32
CA GLU A 293 -21.25 1.89 6.84
C GLU A 293 -20.85 2.37 5.43
N GLU A 294 -19.56 2.58 5.19
CA GLU A 294 -19.05 2.96 3.87
C GLU A 294 -19.27 1.85 2.83
N ILE A 295 -18.96 0.58 3.15
CA ILE A 295 -19.15 -0.53 2.18
C ILE A 295 -20.63 -0.67 1.82
N LEU A 296 -21.52 -0.54 2.82
CA LEU A 296 -22.97 -0.63 2.63
C LEU A 296 -23.54 0.57 1.88
N THR A 297 -22.96 1.75 2.06
CA THR A 297 -23.36 2.97 1.34
C THR A 297 -22.94 2.91 -0.12
N SER A 298 -21.70 2.50 -0.39
CA SER A 298 -21.20 2.25 -1.75
C SER A 298 -22.00 1.16 -2.48
N LEU A 299 -22.54 0.17 -1.76
CA LEU A 299 -23.47 -0.81 -2.32
C LEU A 299 -24.81 -0.16 -2.74
N GLY A 300 -25.35 0.72 -1.89
CA GLY A 300 -26.63 1.40 -2.15
C GLY A 300 -26.61 2.38 -3.32
N SER A 301 -25.44 2.96 -3.62
CA SER A 301 -25.25 3.84 -4.79
C SER A 301 -25.06 3.09 -6.11
N LEU A 302 -24.71 1.79 -6.06
CA LEU A 302 -24.63 0.92 -7.25
C LEU A 302 -26.07 0.50 -7.64
N THR A 303 -26.85 1.44 -8.18
CA THR A 303 -28.29 1.27 -8.49
C THR A 303 -28.61 0.28 -9.61
N VAL A 304 -27.62 -0.42 -10.13
CA VAL A 304 -27.80 -1.63 -10.93
C VAL A 304 -26.75 -2.60 -10.43
N MET A 305 -27.15 -3.57 -9.60
CA MET A 305 -26.30 -4.73 -9.36
C MET A 305 -26.20 -5.45 -10.70
N SER A 306 -25.20 -5.09 -11.50
CA SER A 306 -24.84 -5.86 -12.68
C SER A 306 -24.58 -7.28 -12.19
N ASP A 307 -25.25 -8.28 -12.77
CA ASP A 307 -25.03 -9.71 -12.50
C ASP A 307 -23.58 -10.17 -12.77
N LYS A 308 -22.67 -9.25 -13.07
CA LYS A 308 -21.25 -9.43 -13.42
C LYS A 308 -20.30 -9.36 -12.21
N LYS A 309 -20.75 -8.90 -11.03
CA LYS A 309 -19.94 -8.77 -9.80
C LYS A 309 -19.74 -10.10 -9.05
N ASN A 310 -19.25 -11.12 -9.75
CA ASN A 310 -19.17 -12.49 -9.25
C ASN A 310 -17.75 -12.85 -8.77
N TYR A 311 -17.61 -13.12 -7.48
CA TYR A 311 -16.46 -13.79 -6.88
C TYR A 311 -16.64 -15.31 -7.01
N ARG A 312 -15.74 -15.96 -7.76
CA ARG A 312 -15.78 -17.40 -8.00
C ARG A 312 -15.19 -18.17 -6.82
N LEU A 313 -15.99 -19.07 -6.26
CA LEU A 313 -15.63 -19.99 -5.20
C LEU A 313 -14.94 -21.24 -5.76
N HIS A 314 -14.28 -21.98 -4.87
CA HIS A 314 -13.50 -23.18 -5.20
C HIS A 314 -14.37 -24.36 -5.70
N ASP A 315 -15.67 -24.32 -5.42
CA ASP A 315 -16.68 -25.27 -5.91
C ASP A 315 -17.33 -24.83 -7.23
N ASN A 316 -16.75 -23.83 -7.90
CA ASN A 316 -17.25 -23.19 -9.12
C ASN A 316 -18.59 -22.46 -8.98
N GLN A 317 -19.08 -22.25 -7.75
CA GLN A 317 -20.19 -21.32 -7.52
C GLN A 317 -19.68 -19.87 -7.51
N SER A 318 -20.57 -18.93 -7.76
CA SER A 318 -20.24 -17.50 -7.75
C SER A 318 -21.11 -16.79 -6.71
N ILE A 319 -20.49 -15.95 -5.90
CA ILE A 319 -21.18 -15.05 -4.96
C ILE A 319 -20.85 -13.61 -5.30
N HIS A 320 -21.69 -12.66 -4.86
CA HIS A 320 -21.38 -11.26 -5.07
C HIS A 320 -20.06 -10.88 -4.35
N VAL A 321 -19.17 -10.13 -5.02
CA VAL A 321 -17.85 -9.74 -4.48
C VAL A 321 -17.96 -9.05 -3.12
N VAL A 322 -18.99 -8.22 -2.94
CA VAL A 322 -19.22 -7.54 -1.66
C VAL A 322 -19.65 -8.52 -0.55
N SER A 323 -20.42 -9.56 -0.87
CA SER A 323 -20.76 -10.61 0.10
C SER A 323 -19.51 -11.37 0.54
N ALA A 324 -18.61 -11.68 -0.39
CA ALA A 324 -17.31 -12.28 -0.09
C ALA A 324 -16.48 -11.35 0.82
N LEU A 325 -16.42 -10.05 0.50
CA LEU A 325 -15.74 -9.03 1.29
C LEU A 325 -16.26 -8.99 2.74
N PHE A 326 -17.58 -8.95 2.94
CA PHE A 326 -18.18 -8.97 4.27
C PHE A 326 -17.81 -10.22 5.06
N MET A 327 -17.94 -11.41 4.46
CA MET A 327 -17.56 -12.67 5.10
C MET A 327 -16.09 -12.65 5.52
N GLU A 328 -15.22 -12.15 4.64
CA GLU A 328 -13.79 -12.06 4.88
C GLU A 328 -13.42 -11.09 6.02
N LEU A 329 -14.15 -9.97 6.17
CA LEU A 329 -13.96 -9.04 7.28
C LEU A 329 -14.45 -9.60 8.63
N VAL A 330 -15.61 -10.28 8.62
CA VAL A 330 -16.12 -10.97 9.82
C VAL A 330 -15.14 -12.07 10.24
N GLN A 331 -14.59 -12.84 9.29
CA GLN A 331 -13.56 -13.84 9.57
C GLN A 331 -12.28 -13.19 10.12
N ALA A 332 -11.85 -12.05 9.58
CA ALA A 332 -10.68 -11.32 10.06
C ALA A 332 -10.80 -10.84 11.51
N CYS A 333 -12.02 -10.57 12.01
CA CYS A 333 -12.26 -10.24 13.42
C CYS A 333 -11.83 -11.36 14.39
N SER A 334 -11.87 -12.61 13.94
CA SER A 334 -11.51 -13.76 14.75
C SER A 334 -9.99 -14.00 14.81
N ALA A 335 -9.22 -13.34 13.94
CA ALA A 335 -7.79 -13.51 13.82
C ALA A 335 -7.08 -13.11 15.12
N LEU A 336 -6.14 -13.95 15.57
CA LEU A 336 -5.32 -13.64 16.74
C LEU A 336 -4.25 -12.61 16.34
N ASN A 337 -4.56 -11.32 16.54
CA ASN A 337 -3.65 -10.20 16.27
C ASN A 337 -2.30 -10.32 17.03
N ASN A 338 -2.22 -11.16 18.06
CA ASN A 338 -1.00 -11.39 18.85
C ASN A 338 -0.45 -12.82 18.72
N SER A 339 -0.46 -13.37 17.51
CA SER A 339 0.10 -14.70 17.19
C SER A 339 1.51 -14.91 17.78
N LEU A 340 2.35 -13.86 17.77
CA LEU A 340 3.70 -13.92 18.32
C LEU A 340 3.72 -14.13 19.85
N ALA A 341 2.91 -13.41 20.62
CA ALA A 341 2.83 -13.63 22.07
C ALA A 341 2.24 -15.01 22.40
N TYR A 342 1.29 -15.50 21.61
CA TYR A 342 0.78 -16.86 21.76
C TYR A 342 1.87 -17.91 21.51
N LYS A 343 2.63 -17.78 20.41
CA LYS A 343 3.78 -18.66 20.12
C LYS A 343 4.82 -18.63 21.24
N ASN A 344 5.19 -17.44 21.71
CA ASN A 344 6.16 -17.26 22.79
C ASN A 344 5.67 -17.86 24.11
N TRP A 345 4.40 -17.64 24.45
CA TRP A 345 3.78 -18.20 25.64
C TRP A 345 3.69 -19.72 25.56
N PHE A 346 3.26 -20.27 24.42
CA PHE A 346 3.15 -21.72 24.20
C PHE A 346 4.53 -22.40 24.29
N ARG A 347 5.57 -21.78 23.73
CA ARG A 347 6.95 -22.27 23.87
C ARG A 347 7.38 -22.33 25.34
N LYS A 348 7.13 -21.27 26.12
CA LYS A 348 7.41 -21.25 27.56
C LYS A 348 6.62 -22.31 28.32
N TRP A 349 5.34 -22.49 27.97
CA TRP A 349 4.47 -23.53 28.53
C TRP A 349 5.01 -24.93 28.24
N ASN A 350 5.38 -25.23 26.99
CA ASN A 350 5.88 -26.54 26.56
C ASN A 350 7.16 -26.93 27.32
N ILE A 351 8.09 -25.98 27.52
CA ILE A 351 9.30 -26.20 28.33
C ILE A 351 8.94 -26.57 29.78
N LYS A 352 7.97 -25.87 30.39
CA LYS A 352 7.52 -26.15 31.77
C LYS A 352 6.85 -27.52 31.85
N TYR A 353 6.03 -27.88 30.86
CA TYR A 353 5.34 -29.16 30.79
C TYR A 353 6.32 -30.33 30.68
N GLN A 354 7.28 -30.25 29.75
CA GLN A 354 8.33 -31.28 29.61
C GLN A 354 9.17 -31.46 30.87
N LYS A 355 9.47 -30.37 31.59
CA LYS A 355 10.21 -30.45 32.86
C LYS A 355 9.38 -31.11 33.96
N ALA A 356 8.09 -30.79 34.06
CA ALA A 356 7.18 -31.43 35.01
C ALA A 356 6.99 -32.92 34.71
N GLN A 357 6.94 -33.29 33.42
CA GLN A 357 6.86 -34.67 32.96
C GLN A 357 8.12 -35.46 33.34
N LYS A 358 9.32 -34.91 33.10
CA LYS A 358 10.59 -35.55 33.49
C LYS A 358 10.72 -35.76 35.00
N ASN A 359 10.15 -34.85 35.79
CA ASN A 359 10.17 -34.93 37.25
C ASN A 359 9.00 -35.75 37.84
N ASN A 360 8.13 -36.34 37.01
CA ASN A 360 6.89 -37.03 37.45
C ASN A 360 5.96 -36.17 38.34
N GLU A 361 5.95 -34.85 38.14
CA GLU A 361 5.14 -33.89 38.93
C GLU A 361 3.68 -33.83 38.42
N SER A 362 2.88 -34.86 38.72
CA SER A 362 1.50 -35.02 38.23
C SER A 362 0.57 -33.82 38.51
N GLN A 363 0.63 -33.25 39.72
CA GLN A 363 -0.18 -32.08 40.09
C GLN A 363 0.15 -30.84 39.25
N LYS A 364 1.44 -30.63 38.94
CA LYS A 364 1.89 -29.49 38.14
C LYS A 364 1.51 -29.64 36.67
N MET A 365 1.50 -30.87 36.15
CA MET A 365 1.02 -31.17 34.81
C MET A 365 -0.47 -30.82 34.66
N LYS A 366 -1.30 -31.19 35.65
CA LYS A 366 -2.72 -30.82 35.68
C LYS A 366 -2.91 -29.30 35.67
N LEU A 367 -2.21 -28.58 36.53
CA LEU A 367 -2.27 -27.11 36.60
C LEU A 367 -1.84 -26.46 35.28
N LEU A 368 -0.79 -26.97 34.62
CA LEU A 368 -0.37 -26.48 33.30
C LEU A 368 -1.42 -26.74 32.21
N ASN A 369 -2.10 -27.88 32.23
CA ASN A 369 -3.20 -28.17 31.31
C ASN A 369 -4.39 -27.24 31.54
N ASP A 370 -4.76 -26.99 32.80
CA ASP A 370 -5.84 -26.05 33.13
C ASP A 370 -5.50 -24.62 32.67
N GLN A 371 -4.25 -24.20 32.82
CA GLN A 371 -3.77 -22.91 32.29
C GLN A 371 -3.87 -22.83 30.76
N LEU A 372 -3.54 -23.91 30.04
CA LEU A 372 -3.66 -23.98 28.59
C LEU A 372 -5.13 -23.90 28.16
N LEU A 373 -5.99 -24.72 28.77
CA LEU A 373 -7.43 -24.73 28.49
C LEU A 373 -8.07 -23.37 28.76
N THR A 374 -7.79 -22.77 29.92
CA THR A 374 -8.32 -21.45 30.29
C THR A 374 -7.90 -20.38 29.28
N LYS A 375 -6.62 -20.39 28.87
CA LYS A 375 -6.12 -19.42 27.90
C LYS A 375 -6.71 -19.62 26.51
N ALA A 376 -6.84 -20.87 26.06
CA ALA A 376 -7.46 -21.20 24.78
C ALA A 376 -8.94 -20.84 24.76
N ALA A 377 -9.69 -21.19 25.81
CA ALA A 377 -11.10 -20.86 25.96
C ALA A 377 -11.34 -19.34 25.97
N LYS A 378 -10.50 -18.58 26.68
CA LYS A 378 -10.58 -17.11 26.69
C LYS A 378 -10.32 -16.52 25.30
N ALA A 379 -9.30 -17.00 24.60
CA ALA A 379 -8.98 -16.53 23.25
C ALA A 379 -10.11 -16.84 22.26
N TRP A 380 -10.62 -18.08 22.27
CA TRP A 380 -11.72 -18.51 21.43
C TRP A 380 -13.00 -17.70 21.69
N ARG A 381 -13.38 -17.54 22.97
CA ARG A 381 -14.56 -16.78 23.36
C ARG A 381 -14.49 -15.34 22.89
N MET A 382 -13.36 -14.68 23.09
CA MET A 382 -13.15 -13.30 22.65
C MET A 382 -13.26 -13.17 21.13
N SER A 383 -12.62 -14.06 20.37
CA SER A 383 -12.72 -14.08 18.90
C SER A 383 -14.14 -14.35 18.40
N ALA A 384 -14.85 -15.30 19.03
CA ALA A 384 -16.21 -15.68 18.67
C ALA A 384 -17.22 -14.55 18.97
N GLU A 385 -17.14 -13.93 20.16
CA GLU A 385 -17.97 -12.79 20.53
C GLU A 385 -17.71 -11.60 19.59
N THR A 386 -16.43 -11.35 19.24
CA THR A 386 -16.08 -10.25 18.31
C THR A 386 -16.65 -10.48 16.92
N ALA A 387 -16.52 -11.70 16.37
CA ALA A 387 -17.07 -12.04 15.06
C ALA A 387 -18.60 -11.98 15.06
N ALA A 388 -19.24 -12.49 16.11
CA ALA A 388 -20.69 -12.43 16.28
C ALA A 388 -21.20 -10.99 16.32
N ASN A 389 -20.55 -10.12 17.10
CA ASN A 389 -20.93 -8.70 17.18
C ASN A 389 -20.80 -8.00 15.81
N SER A 390 -19.71 -8.25 15.07
CA SER A 390 -19.54 -7.68 13.73
C SER A 390 -20.60 -8.19 12.74
N ALA A 391 -20.96 -9.48 12.80
CA ALA A 391 -22.00 -10.05 11.95
C ALA A 391 -23.40 -9.53 12.31
N SER A 392 -23.72 -9.44 13.61
CA SER A 392 -24.98 -8.86 14.10
C SER A 392 -25.14 -7.43 13.63
N TYR A 393 -24.09 -6.61 13.71
CA TYR A 393 -24.12 -5.24 13.22
C TYR A 393 -24.49 -5.13 11.74
N PHE A 394 -23.86 -5.95 10.90
CA PHE A 394 -24.15 -5.98 9.47
C PHE A 394 -25.60 -6.37 9.19
N LEU A 395 -26.11 -7.40 9.88
CA LEU A 395 -27.50 -7.83 9.75
C LEU A 395 -28.48 -6.76 10.25
N GLU A 396 -28.22 -6.14 11.39
CA GLU A 396 -29.04 -5.05 11.92
C GLU A 396 -29.11 -3.87 10.94
N PHE A 397 -27.97 -3.49 10.33
CA PHE A 397 -27.94 -2.44 9.33
C PHE A 397 -28.81 -2.80 8.11
N LEU A 398 -28.64 -4.01 7.55
CA LEU A 398 -29.45 -4.46 6.42
C LEU A 398 -30.94 -4.52 6.73
N MET A 399 -31.31 -4.91 7.95
CA MET A 399 -32.71 -4.99 8.39
C MET A 399 -33.31 -3.61 8.72
N SER A 400 -32.47 -2.59 8.95
CA SER A 400 -32.91 -1.23 9.27
C SER A 400 -33.22 -0.36 8.05
N LYS A 401 -32.76 -0.79 6.87
CA LYS A 401 -33.11 -0.21 5.57
C LYS A 401 -34.24 -1.01 4.93
#